data_AF-A0A5C6V379-F1
#
_entry.id   AF-A0A5C6V379-F1
#
_cell.length_a   1.000
_cell.length_b   1.000
_cell.length_c   1.000
_cell.angle_alpha   90.00
_cell.angle_beta   90.00
_cell.angle_gamma   90.00
#
_symmetry.space_group_name_H-M   'P 1'
#
loop_
_entity.id
_entity.type
_entity.pdbx_description
1 polymer ?
#
loop_
_entity_poly.entity_id
_entity_poly.type
_entity_poly.pdbx_seq_one_letter_code
_entity_poly.pdbx_strand_id
1 'polypeptide(L)'
;MKTFYGKKTKIVNIVSFRFVFLTLILSSFLIFLFLSIPEGKNLYFKGVIASEKTLPTNFNEIAFERKTTPMFEYMVRRSVDQTEFENTLNLYGLENKIPSVDFNNNNIFFIGVLESGSCPYNIKAVEISSDIKTMTVSLSRPERACLYDATPRTFVIMMDKDKTKEVENVVIVQSGVDTEVPLYKK
;
A
#
# COMPACT_ATOMS: atom_id res chain seq x y z
N MET A 1 -96.88 35.96 6.61
CA MET A 1 -97.37 35.21 7.78
C MET A 1 -96.42 34.03 8.00
N LYS A 2 -95.72 34.03 9.16
CA LYS A 2 -95.15 32.89 9.95
C LYS A 2 -94.46 31.71 9.22
N THR A 3 -93.34 31.11 9.64
CA THR A 3 -92.24 31.35 10.60
C THR A 3 -91.29 30.13 10.48
N PHE A 4 -89.97 30.36 10.63
CA PHE A 4 -88.91 29.56 11.31
C PHE A 4 -88.72 28.04 11.14
N TYR A 5 -87.46 27.66 10.85
CA TYR A 5 -86.49 26.81 11.61
C TYR A 5 -85.50 26.23 10.57
N GLY A 6 -84.19 26.47 10.53
CA GLY A 6 -83.17 26.43 11.58
C GLY A 6 -82.35 25.12 11.45
N LYS A 7 -81.00 25.22 11.30
CA LYS A 7 -79.95 24.38 11.94
C LYS A 7 -78.83 23.77 11.03
N LYS A 8 -77.62 24.32 11.26
CA LYS A 8 -76.26 23.73 11.40
C LYS A 8 -75.50 23.05 10.23
N THR A 9 -74.47 23.78 9.78
CA THR A 9 -73.02 23.44 9.70
C THR A 9 -72.56 21.98 9.59
N LYS A 10 -71.76 21.69 8.54
CA LYS A 10 -70.48 20.96 8.64
C LYS A 10 -69.55 21.37 7.50
N ILE A 11 -68.55 22.20 7.82
CA ILE A 11 -67.38 22.42 6.98
C ILE A 11 -66.44 21.24 7.27
N VAL A 12 -66.21 20.38 6.27
CA VAL A 12 -65.23 19.30 6.35
C VAL A 12 -63.92 19.83 5.79
N ASN A 13 -62.91 19.88 6.66
CA ASN A 13 -61.54 20.31 6.39
C ASN A 13 -60.92 19.56 5.20
N ILE A 14 -60.67 20.27 4.10
CA ILE A 14 -59.81 19.85 2.98
C ILE A 14 -58.41 20.41 3.24
N VAL A 15 -57.76 20.02 4.33
CA VAL A 15 -56.34 20.36 4.55
C VAL A 15 -55.70 19.26 5.40
N SER A 16 -55.31 18.16 4.78
CA SER A 16 -54.39 17.22 5.45
C SER A 16 -53.65 16.29 4.49
N PHE A 17 -54.09 16.14 3.25
CA PHE A 17 -53.53 15.10 2.38
C PHE A 17 -52.26 15.47 1.61
N ARG A 18 -51.81 16.73 1.64
CA ARG A 18 -50.64 17.19 0.85
C ARG A 18 -49.30 17.20 1.59
N PHE A 19 -49.25 16.97 2.90
CA PHE A 19 -48.01 17.06 3.67
C PHE A 19 -47.33 15.72 3.96
N VAL A 20 -48.02 14.59 3.82
CA VAL A 20 -47.47 13.26 4.15
C VAL A 20 -46.69 12.63 3.00
N PHE A 21 -46.98 13.03 1.74
CA PHE A 21 -46.29 12.47 0.58
C PHE A 21 -44.93 13.15 0.26
N LEU A 22 -44.66 14.34 0.80
CA LEU A 22 -43.43 15.08 0.49
C LEU A 22 -42.24 14.66 1.37
N THR A 23 -42.49 14.07 2.53
CA THR A 23 -41.43 13.63 3.47
C THR A 23 -40.84 12.26 3.11
N LEU A 24 -41.56 11.42 2.37
CA LEU A 24 -41.10 10.08 1.96
C LEU A 24 -40.16 10.10 0.75
N ILE A 25 -40.14 11.18 -0.03
CA ILE A 25 -39.29 11.28 -1.24
C ILE A 25 -37.91 11.86 -0.90
N LEU A 26 -37.77 12.64 0.18
CA LEU A 26 -36.46 13.12 0.63
C LEU A 26 -35.64 12.09 1.40
N SER A 27 -36.26 11.09 2.04
CA SER A 27 -35.52 10.05 2.78
C SER A 27 -34.90 8.98 1.88
N SER A 28 -35.35 8.85 0.62
CA SER A 28 -34.79 7.89 -0.33
C SER A 28 -33.49 8.39 -1.00
N PHE A 29 -33.17 9.68 -0.90
CA PHE A 29 -31.96 10.25 -1.51
C PHE A 29 -30.74 10.21 -0.57
N LEU A 30 -30.95 9.97 0.72
CA LEU A 30 -29.87 9.87 1.72
C LEU A 30 -29.25 8.48 1.86
N ILE A 31 -29.84 7.45 1.22
CA ILE A 31 -29.36 6.06 1.33
C ILE A 31 -28.30 5.73 0.26
N PHE A 32 -28.16 6.55 -0.80
CA PHE A 32 -27.14 6.34 -1.85
C PHE A 32 -25.78 6.99 -1.55
N LEU A 33 -25.57 7.56 -0.35
CA LEU A 33 -24.28 8.14 0.05
C LEU A 33 -23.38 7.18 0.84
N PHE A 34 -23.83 5.96 1.08
CA PHE A 34 -22.99 4.89 1.60
C PHE A 34 -22.77 3.84 0.52
N LEU A 35 -21.50 3.43 0.37
CA LEU A 35 -20.99 2.35 -0.49
C LEU A 35 -20.54 2.74 -1.90
N SER A 36 -19.50 3.56 -1.93
CA SER A 36 -18.30 3.15 -2.67
C SER A 36 -17.10 3.87 -2.06
N ILE A 37 -16.59 3.35 -0.94
CA ILE A 37 -15.18 3.58 -0.61
C ILE A 37 -14.44 2.81 -1.71
N PRO A 38 -13.73 3.47 -2.64
CA PRO A 38 -12.86 2.75 -3.53
C PRO A 38 -11.81 2.11 -2.63
N GLU A 39 -11.72 0.78 -2.64
CA GLU A 39 -10.53 0.10 -2.13
C GLU A 39 -9.32 0.78 -2.79
N GLY A 40 -8.55 1.47 -1.95
CA GLY A 40 -7.48 2.34 -2.40
C GLY A 40 -6.48 1.51 -3.18
N LYS A 41 -6.48 1.61 -4.51
CA LYS A 41 -5.29 1.31 -5.29
C LYS A 41 -4.14 2.04 -4.60
N ASN A 42 -3.08 1.34 -4.26
CA ASN A 42 -1.91 1.98 -3.70
C ASN A 42 -1.29 2.88 -4.79
N LEU A 43 -1.71 4.14 -4.82
CA LEU A 43 -1.31 5.13 -5.84
C LEU A 43 0.18 5.52 -5.71
N TYR A 44 0.88 4.99 -4.71
CA TYR A 44 2.25 5.37 -4.37
C TYR A 44 3.28 4.38 -4.93
N PHE A 45 2.92 3.10 -4.98
CA PHE A 45 3.73 2.05 -5.57
C PHE A 45 3.56 2.04 -7.09
N LYS A 46 4.62 2.46 -7.80
CA LYS A 46 4.62 2.55 -9.28
C LYS A 46 5.05 1.25 -9.95
N GLY A 47 5.65 0.33 -9.18
CA GLY A 47 5.94 -1.04 -9.60
C GLY A 47 7.34 -1.52 -9.26
N VAL A 48 7.59 -2.79 -9.55
CA VAL A 48 8.93 -3.39 -9.53
C VAL A 48 9.60 -3.12 -10.87
N ILE A 49 10.71 -2.39 -10.87
CA ILE A 49 11.44 -2.03 -12.10
C ILE A 49 12.60 -2.97 -12.43
N ALA A 50 13.06 -3.74 -11.44
CA ALA A 50 13.99 -4.83 -11.63
C ALA A 50 13.85 -5.86 -10.50
N SER A 51 14.16 -7.13 -10.80
CA SER A 51 14.33 -8.17 -9.80
C SER A 51 15.39 -9.17 -10.24
N GLU A 52 16.47 -9.28 -9.47
CA GLU A 52 17.65 -10.06 -9.85
C GLU A 52 18.13 -10.97 -8.72
N LYS A 53 18.88 -12.01 -9.09
CA LYS A 53 19.45 -12.98 -8.14
C LYS A 53 20.82 -12.53 -7.64
N THR A 54 20.92 -11.27 -7.20
CA THR A 54 22.16 -10.66 -6.73
C THR A 54 21.94 -10.01 -5.37
N LEU A 55 23.01 -9.89 -4.61
CA LEU A 55 23.12 -9.15 -3.35
C LEU A 55 24.56 -8.60 -3.26
N PRO A 56 24.83 -7.61 -2.39
CA PRO A 56 26.20 -7.17 -2.13
C PRO A 56 27.11 -8.34 -1.72
N THR A 57 28.35 -8.32 -2.16
CA THR A 57 29.32 -9.41 -1.88
C THR A 57 29.58 -9.63 -0.40
N ASN A 58 29.43 -8.59 0.42
CA ASN A 58 29.54 -8.61 1.87
C ASN A 58 28.17 -8.57 2.58
N PHE A 59 27.09 -9.02 1.94
CA PHE A 59 25.72 -8.95 2.48
C PHE A 59 25.61 -9.47 3.91
N ASN A 60 26.15 -10.66 4.22
CA ASN A 60 26.07 -11.27 5.55
C ASN A 60 26.76 -10.43 6.65
N GLU A 61 27.65 -9.50 6.29
CA GLU A 61 28.33 -8.62 7.24
C GLU A 61 27.55 -7.32 7.48
N ILE A 62 26.80 -6.87 6.47
CA ILE A 62 26.15 -5.56 6.47
C ILE A 62 24.63 -5.63 6.55
N ALA A 63 24.03 -6.81 6.41
CA ALA A 63 22.59 -7.01 6.48
C ALA A 63 22.08 -6.79 7.91
N PHE A 64 20.83 -6.35 7.99
CA PHE A 64 20.08 -6.40 9.23
C PHE A 64 19.64 -7.84 9.50
N GLU A 65 20.13 -8.42 10.59
CA GLU A 65 19.73 -9.74 11.05
C GLU A 65 18.61 -9.64 12.10
N ARG A 66 17.51 -10.36 11.87
CA ARG A 66 16.45 -10.50 12.86
C ARG A 66 16.94 -11.35 14.03
N LYS A 67 16.77 -10.84 15.26
CA LYS A 67 17.20 -11.52 16.50
C LYS A 67 16.29 -12.65 16.98
N THR A 68 15.19 -12.91 16.28
CA THR A 68 14.15 -13.87 16.68
C THR A 68 13.83 -14.82 15.54
N THR A 69 13.40 -16.05 15.86
CA THR A 69 13.11 -17.08 14.86
C THR A 69 11.83 -16.79 14.09
N PRO A 70 11.78 -17.06 12.77
CA PRO A 70 12.90 -17.43 11.88
C PRO A 70 13.94 -16.30 11.73
N MET A 71 15.23 -16.69 11.72
CA MET A 71 16.35 -15.78 11.49
C MET A 71 16.37 -15.39 10.01
N PHE A 72 16.09 -14.13 9.72
CA PHE A 72 16.10 -13.59 8.38
C PHE A 72 17.07 -12.41 8.32
N GLU A 73 17.72 -12.27 7.17
CA GLU A 73 18.64 -11.18 6.87
C GLU A 73 18.04 -10.30 5.77
N TYR A 74 18.10 -9.00 5.98
CA TYR A 74 17.52 -8.01 5.08
C TYR A 74 18.48 -6.86 4.84
N MET A 75 18.42 -6.26 3.66
CA MET A 75 19.07 -4.98 3.42
C MET A 75 18.13 -4.09 2.62
N VAL A 76 17.89 -2.88 3.11
CA VAL A 76 17.04 -1.92 2.41
C VAL A 76 17.77 -0.60 2.21
N ARG A 77 17.85 -0.14 0.96
CA ARG A 77 18.41 1.17 0.61
C ARG A 77 17.40 2.01 -0.16
N ARG A 78 17.40 3.31 0.10
CA ARG A 78 16.65 4.30 -0.67
C ARG A 78 17.64 5.12 -1.50
N SER A 79 17.29 5.41 -2.74
CA SER A 79 17.99 6.36 -3.59
C SER A 79 17.05 7.48 -3.99
N VAL A 80 17.43 8.72 -3.71
CA VAL A 80 16.61 9.92 -3.97
C VAL A 80 17.11 10.75 -5.15
N ASP A 81 18.26 10.37 -5.70
CA ASP A 81 18.88 10.95 -6.90
C ASP A 81 19.64 9.90 -7.73
N GLN A 82 20.08 10.32 -8.92
CA GLN A 82 20.80 9.47 -9.89
C GLN A 82 22.12 8.93 -9.35
N THR A 83 22.86 9.72 -8.57
CA THR A 83 24.18 9.34 -8.04
C THR A 83 24.04 8.24 -6.99
N GLU A 84 23.08 8.39 -6.07
CA GLU A 84 22.77 7.36 -5.08
C GLU A 84 22.27 6.07 -5.75
N PHE A 85 21.46 6.21 -6.80
CA PHE A 85 20.91 5.09 -7.54
C PHE A 85 22.03 4.27 -8.21
N GLU A 86 22.90 4.89 -9.00
CA GLU A 86 24.03 4.22 -9.66
C GLU A 86 25.00 3.57 -8.67
N ASN A 87 25.32 4.26 -7.57
CA ASN A 87 26.14 3.69 -6.51
C ASN A 87 25.48 2.46 -5.87
N THR A 88 24.17 2.50 -5.69
CA THR A 88 23.42 1.39 -5.12
C THR A 88 23.31 0.23 -6.12
N LEU A 89 23.14 0.49 -7.41
CA LEU A 89 23.20 -0.54 -8.45
C LEU A 89 24.51 -1.31 -8.42
N ASN A 90 25.63 -0.60 -8.38
CA ASN A 90 26.95 -1.20 -8.32
C ASN A 90 27.15 -2.00 -7.04
N LEU A 91 26.68 -1.49 -5.90
CA LEU A 91 26.76 -2.19 -4.61
C LEU A 91 26.00 -3.53 -4.63
N TYR A 92 24.82 -3.55 -5.23
CA TYR A 92 24.01 -4.77 -5.35
C TYR A 92 24.43 -5.67 -6.53
N GLY A 93 25.44 -5.27 -7.31
CA GLY A 93 25.91 -6.01 -8.48
C GLY A 93 24.83 -6.25 -9.53
N LEU A 94 23.94 -5.27 -9.74
CA LEU A 94 22.86 -5.39 -10.72
C LEU A 94 23.40 -5.13 -12.13
N GLU A 95 23.26 -6.11 -13.02
CA GLU A 95 23.88 -6.08 -14.36
C GLU A 95 22.86 -5.79 -15.47
N ASN A 96 21.56 -6.01 -15.23
CA ASN A 96 20.58 -5.78 -16.28
C ASN A 96 20.33 -4.29 -16.50
N LYS A 97 19.84 -3.99 -17.71
CA LYS A 97 19.44 -2.64 -18.10
C LYS A 97 18.17 -2.23 -17.34
N ILE A 98 18.34 -1.59 -16.20
CA ILE A 98 17.24 -0.97 -15.45
C ILE A 98 16.77 0.29 -16.20
N PRO A 99 15.45 0.53 -16.31
CA PRO A 99 14.93 1.72 -16.97
C PRO A 99 15.47 3.01 -16.32
N SER A 100 15.58 4.06 -17.13
CA SER A 100 15.88 5.40 -16.63
C SER A 100 14.80 5.88 -15.66
N VAL A 101 15.20 6.52 -14.57
CA VAL A 101 14.32 6.99 -13.50
C VAL A 101 14.29 8.51 -13.47
N ASP A 102 13.10 9.09 -13.42
CA ASP A 102 12.91 10.52 -13.14
C ASP A 102 12.87 10.77 -11.63
N PHE A 103 14.00 11.20 -11.06
CA PHE A 103 14.14 11.48 -9.63
C PHE A 103 13.45 12.77 -9.16
N ASN A 104 12.85 13.56 -10.05
CA ASN A 104 11.98 14.66 -9.63
C ASN A 104 10.68 14.15 -9.02
N ASN A 105 10.18 13.03 -9.53
CA ASN A 105 8.87 12.47 -9.17
C ASN A 105 8.96 11.14 -8.42
N ASN A 106 10.14 10.50 -8.38
CA ASN A 106 10.27 9.15 -7.87
C ASN A 106 11.45 8.99 -6.91
N ASN A 107 11.26 8.15 -5.90
CA ASN A 107 12.34 7.54 -5.13
C ASN A 107 12.43 6.06 -5.49
N ILE A 108 13.64 5.51 -5.43
CA ILE A 108 13.88 4.08 -5.66
C ILE A 108 14.24 3.40 -4.35
N PHE A 109 13.68 2.23 -4.11
CA PHE A 109 14.07 1.38 -3.00
C PHE A 109 14.64 0.05 -3.52
N PHE A 110 15.76 -0.34 -2.93
CA PHE A 110 16.42 -1.61 -3.13
C PHE A 110 16.15 -2.48 -1.92
N ILE A 111 15.62 -3.68 -2.12
CA ILE A 111 15.25 -4.62 -1.08
C ILE A 111 15.99 -5.93 -1.35
N GLY A 112 17.02 -6.19 -0.57
CA GLY A 112 17.81 -7.41 -0.60
C GLY A 112 17.32 -8.42 0.44
N VAL A 113 17.06 -9.65 0.00
CA VAL A 113 16.65 -10.79 0.84
C VAL A 113 17.34 -12.08 0.40
N LEU A 114 17.41 -13.05 1.31
CA LEU A 114 17.69 -14.45 0.96
C LEU A 114 16.38 -15.22 0.80
N GLU A 115 16.29 -15.99 -0.28
CA GLU A 115 15.12 -16.79 -0.64
C GLU A 115 15.51 -18.22 -1.03
N SER A 116 14.55 -19.14 -1.07
CA SER A 116 14.79 -20.40 -1.76
C SER A 116 14.89 -20.18 -3.26
N GLY A 117 15.95 -20.66 -3.89
CA GLY A 117 16.12 -20.59 -5.33
C GLY A 117 15.06 -21.38 -6.09
N SER A 118 14.49 -22.40 -5.43
CA SER A 118 13.36 -23.16 -5.94
C SER A 118 12.01 -22.47 -5.73
N CYS A 119 11.89 -21.48 -4.85
CA CYS A 119 10.65 -20.76 -4.54
C CYS A 119 10.91 -19.26 -4.40
N PRO A 120 11.10 -18.55 -5.53
CA PRO A 120 11.39 -17.13 -5.48
C PRO A 120 10.22 -16.34 -4.91
N TYR A 121 10.53 -15.31 -4.13
CA TYR A 121 9.55 -14.36 -3.64
C TYR A 121 9.08 -13.42 -4.75
N ASN A 122 7.85 -12.94 -4.61
CA ASN A 122 7.31 -11.80 -5.34
C ASN A 122 6.79 -10.75 -4.36
N ILE A 123 6.87 -9.48 -4.73
CA ILE A 123 6.19 -8.41 -3.99
C ILE A 123 4.69 -8.54 -4.23
N LYS A 124 3.96 -8.85 -3.15
CA LYS A 124 2.49 -8.96 -3.15
C LYS A 124 1.85 -7.59 -3.00
N ALA A 125 2.36 -6.81 -2.06
CA ALA A 125 1.85 -5.49 -1.74
C ALA A 125 2.98 -4.61 -1.20
N VAL A 126 2.84 -3.31 -1.45
CA VAL A 126 3.62 -2.27 -0.79
C VAL A 126 2.60 -1.30 -0.23
N GLU A 127 2.71 -0.95 1.04
CA GLU A 127 1.78 -0.09 1.77
C GLU A 127 2.57 0.97 2.54
N ILE A 128 1.97 2.13 2.75
CA ILE A 128 2.56 3.21 3.54
C ILE A 128 1.58 3.52 4.67
N SER A 129 2.09 3.63 5.89
CA SER A 129 1.30 3.98 7.08
C SER A 129 0.68 5.38 6.93
N SER A 130 -0.39 5.64 7.69
CA SER A 130 -1.09 6.93 7.64
C SER A 130 -0.22 8.12 8.07
N ASP A 131 0.80 7.87 8.90
CA ASP A 131 1.80 8.86 9.31
C ASP A 131 3.00 8.97 8.35
N ILE A 132 3.01 8.18 7.26
CA ILE A 132 4.00 8.20 6.17
C ILE A 132 5.41 7.76 6.61
N LYS A 133 5.60 7.38 7.87
CA LYS A 133 6.92 7.02 8.42
C LYS A 133 7.34 5.59 8.12
N THR A 134 6.37 4.71 7.92
CA THR A 134 6.60 3.28 7.75
C THR A 134 6.08 2.80 6.40
N MET A 135 6.96 2.16 5.65
CA MET A 135 6.59 1.45 4.43
C MET A 135 6.59 -0.05 4.71
N THR A 136 5.47 -0.73 4.46
CA THR A 136 5.35 -2.18 4.59
C THR A 136 5.46 -2.82 3.22
N VAL A 137 6.36 -3.79 3.05
CA VAL A 137 6.53 -4.57 1.83
C VAL A 137 6.21 -6.02 2.14
N SER A 138 5.13 -6.52 1.56
CA SER A 138 4.71 -7.91 1.73
C SER A 138 5.28 -8.80 0.64
N LEU A 139 6.04 -9.80 1.04
CA LEU A 139 6.57 -10.83 0.15
C LEU A 139 5.66 -12.05 0.13
N SER A 140 5.44 -12.59 -1.06
CA SER A 140 4.69 -13.83 -1.28
C SER A 140 5.60 -14.88 -1.88
N ARG A 141 5.40 -16.13 -1.47
CA ARG A 141 6.12 -17.30 -1.99
C ARG A 141 5.10 -18.25 -2.63
N PRO A 142 5.45 -18.97 -3.70
CA PRO A 142 4.59 -20.02 -4.23
C PRO A 142 4.29 -21.11 -3.19
N GLU A 143 3.06 -21.63 -3.21
CA GLU A 143 2.61 -22.73 -2.35
C GLU A 143 3.07 -24.08 -2.90
N ARG A 144 4.35 -24.40 -2.69
CA ARG A 144 4.95 -25.68 -3.06
C ARG A 144 6.12 -26.04 -2.15
N ALA A 145 6.61 -27.28 -2.29
CA ALA A 145 7.84 -27.69 -1.62
C ALA A 145 9.03 -26.84 -2.11
N CYS A 146 9.75 -26.26 -1.16
CA CYS A 146 10.90 -25.41 -1.41
C CYS A 146 12.15 -26.04 -0.80
N LEU A 147 13.26 -25.90 -1.50
CA LEU A 147 14.58 -26.20 -0.97
C LEU A 147 14.97 -25.16 0.09
N TYR A 148 15.87 -25.53 1.00
CA TYR A 148 16.42 -24.63 2.02
C TYR A 148 17.75 -24.01 1.56
N ASP A 149 17.81 -23.60 0.30
CA ASP A 149 18.94 -22.92 -0.30
C ASP A 149 18.84 -21.41 -0.05
N ALA A 150 19.91 -20.76 0.42
CA ALA A 150 19.96 -19.33 0.66
C ALA A 150 20.36 -18.58 -0.62
N THR A 151 19.44 -18.50 -1.59
CA THR A 151 19.67 -17.82 -2.87
C THR A 151 19.47 -16.30 -2.72
N PRO A 152 20.40 -15.46 -3.21
CA PRO A 152 20.25 -14.00 -3.24
C PRO A 152 19.03 -13.55 -4.05
N ARG A 153 18.36 -12.50 -3.57
CA ARG A 153 17.30 -11.79 -4.31
C ARG A 153 17.33 -10.31 -3.98
N THR A 154 17.35 -9.49 -5.01
CA THR A 154 17.12 -8.05 -4.93
C THR A 154 15.87 -7.66 -5.69
N PHE A 155 15.01 -6.86 -5.07
CA PHE A 155 13.93 -6.13 -5.73
C PHE A 155 14.28 -4.66 -5.80
N VAL A 156 14.05 -4.05 -6.96
CA VAL A 156 14.15 -2.61 -7.17
C VAL A 156 12.75 -2.09 -7.42
N ILE A 157 12.24 -1.27 -6.51
CA ILE A 157 10.88 -0.72 -6.59
C ILE A 157 10.89 0.79 -6.79
N MET A 158 9.95 1.26 -7.59
CA MET A 158 9.73 2.68 -7.82
C MET A 158 8.54 3.16 -7.01
N MET A 159 8.76 4.23 -6.26
CA MET A 159 7.76 4.84 -5.40
C MET A 159 7.61 6.32 -5.71
N ASP A 160 6.41 6.86 -5.49
CA ASP A 160 6.18 8.29 -5.54
C ASP A 160 7.02 9.05 -4.49
N LYS A 161 7.75 10.08 -4.94
CA LYS A 161 8.71 10.81 -4.10
C LYS A 161 8.04 11.57 -2.96
N ASP A 162 6.95 12.27 -3.23
CA ASP A 162 6.25 13.10 -2.23
C ASP A 162 5.69 12.26 -1.09
N LYS A 163 5.41 11.00 -1.36
CA LYS A 163 4.82 10.03 -0.43
C LYS A 163 5.86 9.18 0.30
N THR A 164 7.13 9.27 -0.07
CA THR A 164 8.21 8.47 0.53
C THR A 164 9.34 9.30 1.13
N LYS A 165 9.22 10.64 1.10
CA LYS A 165 10.21 11.56 1.68
C LYS A 165 10.35 11.42 3.20
N GLU A 166 9.26 11.09 3.89
CA GLU A 166 9.20 10.96 5.37
C GLU A 166 9.34 9.51 5.85
N VAL A 167 9.46 8.54 4.94
CA VAL A 167 9.66 7.14 5.31
C VAL A 167 11.02 7.01 5.99
N GLU A 168 11.00 6.45 7.20
CA GLU A 168 12.15 6.22 8.07
C GLU A 168 12.48 4.74 8.16
N ASN A 169 11.46 3.89 8.25
CA ASN A 169 11.59 2.44 8.44
C ASN A 169 10.82 1.65 7.38
N VAL A 170 11.32 0.46 7.08
CA VAL A 170 10.66 -0.47 6.17
C VAL A 170 10.33 -1.75 6.91
N VAL A 171 9.07 -2.13 6.94
CA VAL A 171 8.63 -3.42 7.47
C VAL A 171 8.58 -4.42 6.33
N ILE A 172 9.37 -5.49 6.41
CA ILE A 172 9.30 -6.61 5.48
C ILE A 172 8.42 -7.68 6.11
N VAL A 173 7.33 -8.04 5.41
CA VAL A 173 6.44 -9.14 5.81
C VAL A 173 6.81 -10.36 5.00
N GLN A 174 7.43 -11.34 5.66
CA GLN A 174 7.91 -12.58 5.04
C GLN A 174 7.37 -13.78 5.80
N SER A 175 6.66 -14.68 5.11
CA SER A 175 6.07 -15.89 5.71
C SER A 175 5.19 -15.62 6.95
N GLY A 176 4.43 -14.52 6.93
CA GLY A 176 3.56 -14.11 8.03
C GLY A 176 4.29 -13.48 9.22
N VAL A 177 5.57 -13.13 9.07
CA VAL A 177 6.38 -12.48 10.10
C VAL A 177 6.77 -11.09 9.63
N ASP A 178 6.49 -10.11 10.48
CA ASP A 178 6.84 -8.72 10.26
C ASP A 178 8.24 -8.44 10.83
N THR A 179 9.10 -7.82 10.03
CA THR A 179 10.44 -7.39 10.46
C THR A 179 10.64 -5.94 10.13
N GLU A 180 10.84 -5.10 11.14
CA GLU A 180 11.24 -3.71 10.95
C GLU A 180 12.74 -3.67 10.59
N VAL A 181 13.01 -3.19 9.38
CA VAL A 181 14.34 -3.07 8.80
C VAL A 181 14.67 -1.58 8.68
N PRO A 182 15.79 -1.12 9.26
CA PRO A 182 16.18 0.27 9.14
C PRO A 182 16.54 0.61 7.69
N LEU A 183 16.14 1.79 7.23
CA LEU A 183 16.71 2.34 6.01
C LEU A 183 18.16 2.71 6.28
N TYR A 184 19.09 2.10 5.55
CA TYR A 184 20.49 2.53 5.60
C TYR A 184 20.56 3.97 5.08
N LYS A 185 20.77 4.90 6.02
CA LYS A 185 21.12 6.28 5.72
C LYS A 185 22.64 6.35 5.59
N LYS A 186 23.10 6.99 4.52
CA LYS A 186 24.52 7.27 4.31
C LYS A 186 25.00 8.31 5.32
#